data_AF-S7S163-F1
#
_entry.id   AF-S7S163-F1
#
_cell.length_a   1.000
_cell.length_b   1.000
_cell.length_c   1.000
_cell.angle_alpha   90.00
_cell.angle_beta   90.00
_cell.angle_gamma   90.00
#
_symmetry.space_group_name_H-M   'P 1'
#
loop_
_entity.id
_entity.type
_entity.pdbx_description
1 polymer ?
#
loop_
_entity_poly.entity_id
_entity_poly.type
_entity_poly.pdbx_seq_one_letter_code
_entity_poly.pdbx_strand_id
1 'polypeptide(L)'
;MDYRPRHPQPFTLTEATQLEVPIITEEIARLQNSLSHLQRTQDELKEHITATEAGDTVLEEAYTDNSRVIASQQERIAILKMALSNKGIPYSSHYDIGSQSQGTGRSSPGAPTTHAMTERSADDRGIDL
;
A
#
# COMPACT_ATOMS: atom_id res chain seq x y z
N MET A 1 -6.13 -24.93 19.33
CA MET A 1 -7.00 -24.41 18.24
C MET A 1 -6.25 -24.67 16.96
N ASP A 2 -6.70 -25.65 16.19
CA ASP A 2 -5.94 -26.13 15.02
C ASP A 2 -6.49 -25.45 13.77
N TYR A 3 -5.99 -24.25 13.48
CA TYR A 3 -6.34 -23.55 12.25
C TYR A 3 -5.66 -24.22 11.05
N ARG A 4 -6.46 -24.55 10.03
CA ARG A 4 -5.98 -25.10 8.75
C ARG A 4 -6.30 -24.11 7.62
N PRO A 5 -5.31 -23.45 7.00
CA PRO A 5 -5.54 -22.62 5.83
C PRO A 5 -5.94 -23.49 4.63
N ARG A 6 -6.64 -22.90 3.65
CA ARG A 6 -6.98 -23.56 2.38
C ARG A 6 -5.89 -23.35 1.34
N HIS A 7 -5.14 -22.25 1.46
CA HIS A 7 -4.00 -21.94 0.61
C HIS A 7 -2.68 -22.28 1.31
N PRO A 8 -1.60 -22.66 0.59
CA PRO A 8 -0.28 -22.79 1.18
C PRO A 8 0.15 -21.50 1.89
N GLN A 9 0.78 -21.63 3.05
CA GLN A 9 1.28 -20.52 3.86
C GLN A 9 2.77 -20.73 4.16
N PRO A 10 3.54 -19.64 4.33
CA PRO A 10 4.97 -19.72 4.64
C PRO A 10 5.25 -20.22 6.07
N PHE A 11 4.23 -20.30 6.92
CA PHE A 11 4.31 -20.80 8.30
C PHE A 11 2.93 -21.32 8.76
N THR A 12 2.97 -22.21 9.74
CA THR A 12 1.83 -22.67 10.53
C THR A 12 1.50 -21.69 11.66
N LEU A 13 0.34 -21.88 12.32
CA LEU A 13 0.01 -21.12 13.54
C LEU A 13 1.04 -21.34 14.66
N THR A 14 1.57 -22.55 14.82
CA THR A 14 2.58 -22.87 15.84
C THR A 14 3.90 -22.15 15.61
N GLU A 15 4.33 -22.01 14.36
CA GLU A 15 5.53 -21.23 14.01
C GLU A 15 5.27 -19.73 14.17
N ALA A 16 4.08 -19.24 13.78
CA ALA A 16 3.69 -17.85 13.98
C ALA A 16 3.66 -17.44 15.46
N THR A 17 3.35 -18.35 16.41
CA THR A 17 3.42 -18.03 17.85
C THR A 17 4.86 -17.88 18.37
N GLN A 18 5.88 -18.29 17.62
CA GLN A 18 7.29 -18.07 17.99
C GLN A 18 7.82 -16.70 17.55
N LEU A 19 7.18 -16.05 16.58
CA LEU A 19 7.58 -14.73 16.10
C LEU A 19 7.42 -13.65 17.19
N GLU A 20 8.25 -12.62 17.15
CA GLU A 20 8.10 -11.46 18.03
C GLU A 20 6.88 -10.61 17.65
N VAL A 21 6.31 -9.93 18.64
CA VAL A 21 5.11 -9.09 18.43
C VAL A 21 5.31 -8.00 17.37
N PRO A 22 6.43 -7.25 17.34
CA PRO A 22 6.67 -6.24 16.29
C PRO A 22 6.65 -6.84 14.88
N ILE A 23 7.32 -7.97 14.70
CA ILE A 23 7.38 -8.70 13.41
C ILE A 23 5.98 -9.12 12.97
N ILE A 24 5.15 -9.64 13.89
CA ILE A 24 3.76 -10.01 13.57
C ILE A 24 2.94 -8.79 13.16
N THR A 25 3.09 -7.66 13.85
CA THR A 25 2.33 -6.43 13.52
C THR A 25 2.79 -5.78 12.21
N GLU A 26 4.09 -5.79 11.91
CA GLU A 26 4.65 -5.29 10.65
C GLU A 26 4.21 -6.17 9.46
N GLU A 27 4.23 -7.50 9.61
CA GLU A 27 3.73 -8.44 8.62
C GLU A 27 2.24 -8.20 8.33
N ILE A 28 1.41 -8.02 9.37
CA ILE A 28 -0.03 -7.69 9.19
C ILE A 28 -0.20 -6.38 8.42
N ALA A 29 0.51 -5.32 8.79
CA ALA A 29 0.42 -4.01 8.12
C ALA A 29 0.83 -4.09 6.64
N ARG A 30 1.91 -4.83 6.32
CA ARG A 30 2.37 -5.05 4.94
C ARG A 30 1.36 -5.84 4.11
N LEU A 31 0.73 -6.87 4.70
CA LEU A 31 -0.32 -7.65 4.05
C LEU A 31 -1.60 -6.81 3.84
N GLN A 32 -1.98 -5.95 4.80
CA GLN A 32 -3.11 -5.02 4.62
C GLN A 32 -2.87 -4.04 3.47
N ASN A 33 -1.65 -3.50 3.35
CA ASN A 33 -1.28 -2.65 2.22
C ASN A 33 -1.32 -3.43 0.88
N SER A 34 -0.74 -4.62 0.82
CA SER A 34 -0.79 -5.45 -0.40
C SER A 34 -2.22 -5.84 -0.80
N LEU A 35 -3.10 -6.15 0.17
CA LEU A 35 -4.52 -6.40 -0.07
C LEU A 35 -5.25 -5.16 -0.60
N SER A 36 -4.92 -3.95 -0.10
CA SER A 36 -5.48 -2.70 -0.61
C SER A 36 -5.13 -2.47 -2.08
N HIS A 37 -3.86 -2.69 -2.46
CA HIS A 37 -3.42 -2.62 -3.86
C HIS A 37 -4.07 -3.70 -4.73
N LEU A 38 -4.12 -4.95 -4.26
CA LEU A 38 -4.77 -6.05 -5.00
C LEU A 38 -6.27 -5.82 -5.20
N GLN A 39 -6.99 -5.32 -4.19
CA GLN A 39 -8.42 -5.02 -4.34
C GLN A 39 -8.65 -3.93 -5.38
N ARG A 40 -7.84 -2.87 -5.38
CA ARG A 40 -7.90 -1.84 -6.42
C ARG A 40 -7.68 -2.43 -7.82
N THR A 41 -6.67 -3.30 -7.98
CA THR A 41 -6.43 -3.99 -9.26
C THR A 41 -7.59 -4.92 -9.64
N GLN A 42 -8.26 -5.56 -8.68
CA GLN A 42 -9.48 -6.34 -8.96
C GLN A 42 -10.63 -5.46 -9.47
N ASP A 43 -10.81 -4.28 -8.88
CA ASP A 43 -11.86 -3.35 -9.30
C ASP A 43 -11.57 -2.82 -10.72
N GLU A 44 -10.33 -2.44 -11.01
CA GLU A 44 -9.85 -2.01 -12.34
C GLU A 44 -9.98 -3.14 -13.39
N LEU A 45 -9.53 -4.36 -13.09
CA LEU A 45 -9.67 -5.52 -13.99
C LEU A 45 -11.15 -5.84 -14.27
N LYS A 46 -12.00 -5.79 -13.24
CA LYS A 46 -13.43 -6.07 -13.39
C LYS A 46 -14.11 -5.05 -14.31
N GLU A 47 -13.78 -3.77 -14.17
CA GLU A 47 -14.27 -2.72 -15.07
C GLU A 47 -13.94 -3.05 -16.53
N HIS A 48 -12.67 -3.34 -16.83
CA HIS A 48 -12.22 -3.70 -18.18
C HIS A 48 -12.88 -4.97 -18.74
N ILE A 49 -13.01 -6.04 -17.93
CA ILE A 49 -13.71 -7.27 -18.33
C ILE A 49 -15.18 -6.96 -18.67
N THR A 50 -15.88 -6.16 -17.86
CA THR A 50 -17.29 -5.82 -18.10
C THR A 50 -17.52 -4.83 -19.24
N ALA A 51 -16.51 -4.02 -19.59
CA ALA A 51 -16.58 -3.05 -20.67
C ALA A 51 -16.31 -3.65 -22.07
N THR A 52 -15.82 -4.89 -22.14
CA THR A 52 -15.38 -5.52 -23.40
C THR A 52 -16.39 -6.58 -23.84
N GLU A 53 -17.06 -6.39 -24.98
CA GLU A 53 -18.10 -7.31 -25.47
C GLU A 53 -17.56 -8.70 -25.89
N ALA A 54 -16.28 -8.77 -26.24
CA ALA A 54 -15.54 -10.01 -26.46
C ALA A 54 -14.62 -10.25 -25.25
N GLY A 55 -14.96 -11.21 -24.40
CA GLY A 55 -14.26 -11.48 -23.14
C GLY A 55 -12.74 -11.63 -23.31
N ASP A 56 -11.98 -10.85 -22.55
CA ASP A 56 -10.52 -10.90 -22.55
C ASP A 56 -10.04 -11.95 -21.54
N THR A 57 -9.66 -13.12 -22.06
CA THR A 57 -9.21 -14.25 -21.23
C THR A 57 -7.98 -13.93 -20.41
N VAL A 58 -7.11 -12.99 -20.84
CA VAL A 58 -5.91 -12.59 -20.09
C VAL A 58 -6.30 -11.77 -18.87
N LEU A 59 -7.29 -10.88 -19.01
CA LEU A 59 -7.82 -10.13 -17.87
C LEU A 59 -8.61 -11.05 -16.90
N GLU A 60 -9.39 -12.00 -17.42
CA GLU A 60 -10.11 -12.99 -16.61
C GLU A 60 -9.16 -13.92 -15.83
N GLU A 61 -8.06 -14.37 -16.43
CA GLU A 61 -7.00 -15.13 -15.77
C GLU A 61 -6.32 -14.29 -14.67
N ALA A 62 -5.91 -13.05 -14.97
CA ALA A 62 -5.31 -12.13 -14.00
C ALA A 62 -6.25 -11.85 -12.81
N TYR A 63 -7.55 -11.64 -13.07
CA TYR A 63 -8.57 -11.45 -12.04
C TYR A 63 -8.74 -12.70 -11.16
N THR A 64 -8.65 -13.89 -11.76
CA THR A 64 -8.74 -15.18 -11.05
C THR A 64 -7.52 -15.43 -10.17
N ASP A 65 -6.31 -15.16 -10.66
CA ASP A 65 -5.08 -15.37 -9.90
C ASP A 65 -4.89 -14.37 -8.77
N ASN A 66 -5.19 -13.09 -9.00
CA ASN A 66 -5.26 -12.09 -7.93
C ASN A 66 -6.26 -12.50 -6.84
N SER A 67 -7.42 -13.06 -7.19
CA SER A 67 -8.38 -13.58 -6.21
C SER A 67 -7.80 -14.69 -5.32
N ARG A 68 -6.97 -15.58 -5.89
CA ARG A 68 -6.26 -16.63 -5.14
C ARG A 68 -5.19 -16.04 -4.20
N VAL A 69 -4.46 -15.02 -4.66
CA VAL A 69 -3.46 -14.31 -3.84
C VAL A 69 -4.13 -13.58 -2.67
N ILE A 70 -5.24 -12.86 -2.92
CA ILE A 70 -6.05 -12.19 -1.90
C ILE A 70 -6.49 -13.19 -0.82
N ALA A 71 -7.05 -14.33 -1.20
CA ALA A 71 -7.49 -15.36 -0.25
C ALA A 71 -6.33 -15.93 0.58
N SER A 72 -5.17 -16.19 -0.03
CA SER A 72 -3.96 -16.62 0.70
C SER A 72 -3.47 -15.54 1.69
N GLN A 73 -3.45 -14.26 1.31
CA GLN A 73 -3.03 -13.18 2.21
C GLN A 73 -4.00 -12.98 3.38
N GLN A 74 -5.32 -13.06 3.14
CA GLN A 74 -6.33 -13.00 4.20
C GLN A 74 -6.16 -14.12 5.23
N GLU A 75 -5.89 -15.35 4.78
CA GLU A 75 -5.59 -16.48 5.68
C GLU A 75 -4.29 -16.27 6.47
N ARG A 76 -3.26 -15.66 5.87
CA ARG A 76 -2.03 -15.30 6.57
C ARG A 76 -2.26 -14.28 7.68
N ILE A 77 -3.05 -13.23 7.40
CA ILE A 77 -3.47 -12.25 8.42
C ILE A 77 -4.24 -12.94 9.54
N ALA A 78 -5.13 -13.90 9.23
CA ALA A 78 -5.85 -14.65 10.26
C ALA A 78 -4.90 -15.43 11.18
N ILE A 79 -3.92 -16.16 10.62
CA ILE A 79 -2.88 -16.88 11.38
C ILE A 79 -2.13 -15.94 12.32
N LEU A 80 -1.69 -14.79 11.81
CA LEU A 80 -0.94 -13.79 12.57
C LEU A 80 -1.77 -13.18 13.70
N LYS A 81 -3.05 -12.88 13.46
CA LYS A 81 -3.99 -12.40 14.50
C LYS A 81 -4.23 -13.45 15.59
N MET A 82 -4.36 -14.74 15.23
CA MET A 82 -4.44 -15.82 16.20
C MET A 82 -3.13 -16.01 16.99
N ALA A 83 -1.97 -15.78 16.36
CA ALA A 83 -0.68 -15.83 17.05
C ALA A 83 -0.55 -14.73 18.13
N LEU A 84 -1.06 -13.52 17.87
CA LEU A 84 -1.16 -12.45 18.89
C LEU A 84 -2.13 -12.83 20.01
N SER A 85 -3.30 -13.36 19.68
CA SER A 85 -4.28 -13.84 20.67
C SER A 85 -3.70 -14.93 21.58
N ASN A 86 -2.93 -15.87 21.03
CA ASN A 86 -2.22 -16.90 21.79
C ASN A 86 -1.13 -16.33 22.72
N LYS A 87 -0.57 -15.15 22.40
CA LYS A 87 0.36 -14.40 23.27
C LYS A 87 -0.38 -13.52 24.31
N GLY A 88 -1.71 -13.60 24.38
CA GLY A 88 -2.52 -12.78 25.29
C GLY A 88 -2.71 -11.33 24.82
N ILE A 89 -2.37 -11.00 23.57
CA ILE A 89 -2.47 -9.65 23.02
C ILE A 89 -3.76 -9.55 22.21
N PRO A 90 -4.80 -8.83 22.69
CA PRO A 90 -5.99 -8.61 21.89
C PRO A 90 -5.67 -7.70 20.71
N TYR A 91 -5.85 -8.21 19.49
CA TYR A 91 -5.75 -7.40 18.28
C TYR A 91 -6.96 -6.46 18.20
N SER A 92 -6.84 -5.30 18.84
CA SER A 92 -7.76 -4.17 18.73
C SER A 92 -7.17 -3.08 17.83
N SER A 93 -7.99 -2.10 17.43
CA SER A 93 -7.59 -1.01 16.53
C SER A 93 -6.43 -0.13 17.03
N HIS A 94 -5.92 -0.32 18.25
CA HIS A 94 -4.67 0.33 18.70
C HIS A 94 -3.41 -0.18 17.98
N TYR A 95 -3.47 -1.35 17.31
CA TYR A 95 -2.42 -1.82 16.38
C TYR A 95 -2.73 -1.50 14.91
N ASP A 96 -3.85 -0.83 14.64
CA ASP A 96 -4.22 -0.29 13.33
C ASP A 96 -3.63 1.13 13.19
N ILE A 97 -2.37 1.30 13.61
CA ILE A 97 -1.63 2.56 13.44
C ILE A 97 -1.27 2.68 11.97
N GLY A 98 -2.20 3.31 11.25
CA GLY A 98 -1.96 3.78 9.91
C GLY A 98 -0.73 4.68 9.86
N SER A 99 -0.04 4.57 8.73
CA SER A 99 0.98 5.47 8.24
C SER A 99 0.58 6.96 8.34
N GLN A 100 0.90 7.60 9.46
CA GLN A 100 0.93 9.07 9.61
C GLN A 100 2.19 9.48 10.39
N SER A 101 3.34 9.48 9.71
CA SER A 101 4.61 9.99 10.25
C SER A 101 5.54 10.52 9.14
N GLN A 102 5.01 11.39 8.28
CA GLN A 102 5.82 12.38 7.56
C GLN A 102 4.92 13.49 7.00
N GLY A 103 5.28 14.75 7.26
CA GLY A 103 4.41 15.90 6.99
C GLY A 103 4.47 17.01 8.05
N THR A 104 5.57 17.12 8.81
CA THR A 104 5.83 18.30 9.65
C THR A 104 5.82 19.54 8.75
N GLY A 105 4.82 20.39 8.94
CA GLY A 105 4.69 21.64 8.18
C GLY A 105 5.91 22.52 8.38
N ARG A 106 6.69 22.72 7.32
CA ARG A 106 7.59 23.87 7.21
C ARG A 106 6.77 25.03 6.69
N SER A 107 6.21 25.80 7.62
CA SER A 107 5.61 27.10 7.36
C SER A 107 6.63 28.00 6.67
N SER A 108 6.33 28.46 5.46
CA SER A 108 7.10 29.52 4.80
C SER A 108 6.94 30.83 5.58
N PRO A 109 8.03 31.49 6.02
CA PRO A 109 8.00 32.90 6.40
C PRO A 109 8.11 33.75 5.13
N GLY A 110 7.17 34.66 4.92
CA GLY A 110 7.16 35.54 3.73
C GLY A 110 7.73 36.94 4.01
N ALA A 111 8.46 37.45 3.02
CA ALA A 111 8.66 38.88 2.68
C ALA A 111 9.49 39.76 3.66
N PRO A 112 9.85 41.04 3.33
CA PRO A 112 9.73 41.76 2.05
C PRO A 112 10.96 42.64 1.60
N THR A 113 11.02 42.97 0.29
CA THR A 113 11.30 44.33 -0.29
C THR A 113 12.70 45.01 -0.36
N THR A 114 12.99 45.53 -1.58
CA THR A 114 13.92 46.61 -2.05
C THR A 114 15.44 46.58 -1.88
N HIS A 115 16.16 46.55 -3.01
CA HIS A 115 17.00 47.66 -3.57
C HIS A 115 17.07 47.42 -5.10
N ALA A 116 16.53 48.24 -6.01
CA ALA A 116 16.73 49.66 -6.33
C ALA A 116 17.97 49.95 -7.23
N MET A 117 17.71 49.94 -8.55
CA MET A 117 18.33 50.75 -9.64
C MET A 117 19.81 50.51 -10.08
N THR A 118 20.05 50.89 -11.35
CA THR A 118 21.33 51.21 -12.02
C THR A 118 22.09 50.06 -12.71
N GLU A 119 22.46 50.09 -14.01
CA GLU A 119 22.06 50.95 -15.15
C GLU A 119 22.43 50.33 -16.54
N ARG A 120 21.86 50.88 -17.64
CA ARG A 120 22.35 51.00 -19.05
C ARG A 120 23.09 49.85 -19.78
N SER A 121 22.50 49.39 -20.89
CA SER A 121 22.94 49.59 -22.31
C SER A 121 22.16 48.61 -23.20
N ALA A 122 21.30 49.05 -24.13
CA ALA A 122 21.57 49.78 -25.38
C ALA A 122 22.22 48.90 -26.46
N ASP A 123 21.44 48.65 -27.51
CA ASP A 123 21.80 48.28 -28.89
C ASP A 123 22.74 47.08 -29.15
N ASP A 124 22.17 46.00 -29.73
CA ASP A 124 22.63 45.57 -31.07
C ASP A 124 21.49 44.92 -31.89
N ARG A 125 21.64 44.93 -33.21
CA ARG A 125 20.62 44.61 -34.21
C ARG A 125 20.82 43.22 -34.84
N GLY A 126 19.69 42.62 -35.23
CA GLY A 126 19.55 41.93 -36.52
C GLY A 126 20.14 40.52 -36.66
N ILE A 127 19.24 39.57 -36.93
CA ILE A 127 19.55 38.41 -37.79
C ILE A 127 18.40 38.33 -38.79
N ASP A 128 18.71 38.45 -40.08
CA ASP A 128 17.76 38.37 -41.19
C ASP A 128 17.20 36.95 -41.39
N LEU A 129 15.92 36.88 -41.78
CA LEU A 129 15.29 35.76 -42.52
C LEU A 129 14.26 36.33 -43.50
#